data_AF-X1EPM2-F1
#
_entry.id   AF-X1EPM2-F1
#
_cell.length_a   1.000
_cell.length_b   1.000
_cell.length_c   1.000
_cell.angle_alpha   90.00
_cell.angle_beta   90.00
_cell.angle_gamma   90.00
#
_symmetry.space_group_name_H-M   'P 1'
#
loop_
_entity.id
_entity.type
_entity.pdbx_description
1 polymer ?
#
loop_
_entity_poly.entity_id
_entity_poly.type
_entity_poly.pdbx_seq_one_letter_code
_entity_poly.pdbx_strand_id
1 'polypeptide(L)' 'KFDYHIHVPAGAIPKDGPSAGIAMFTSLVSLILGKPTRPDVAMTGEITLRGLILPVGGLKEKILAAKQAGIKTVILPI' A
#
# COMPACT_ATOMS: atom_id res chain seq x y z
N LYS A 1 13.53 -20.40 10.97
CA LYS A 1 12.70 -20.40 9.74
C LYS A 1 11.54 -19.47 10.04
N PHE A 2 11.36 -18.39 9.27
CA PHE A 2 10.28 -17.42 9.51
C PHE A 2 9.19 -17.67 8.49
N ASP A 3 7.95 -17.80 8.95
CA ASP A 3 6.77 -17.87 8.09
C ASP A 3 6.02 -16.55 8.27
N TYR A 4 5.76 -15.85 7.15
CA TYR A 4 5.04 -14.59 7.14
C TYR A 4 3.66 -14.80 6.54
N HIS A 5 2.63 -14.36 7.27
CA HIS A 5 1.25 -14.35 6.80
C HIS A 5 0.84 -12.90 6.56
N ILE A 6 0.42 -12.59 5.32
CA ILE A 6 -0.07 -11.25 4.95
C ILE A 6 -1.57 -11.35 4.75
N HIS A 7 -2.31 -10.65 5.61
CA HIS A 7 -3.74 -10.46 5.43
C HIS A 7 -3.99 -9.17 4.65
N VAL A 8 -4.65 -9.27 3.50
CA VAL A 8 -5.11 -8.12 2.73
C VAL A 8 -6.65 -8.09 2.80
N PRO A 9 -7.27 -7.20 3.59
CA PRO A 9 -8.71 -7.21 3.81
C PRO A 9 -9.43 -6.92 2.51
N ALA A 10 -10.44 -7.69 2.09
CA ALA A 10 -11.27 -7.36 0.93
C ALA A 10 -12.45 -6.46 1.32
N GLY A 11 -12.81 -5.52 0.43
CA GLY A 11 -14.11 -4.85 0.46
C GLY A 11 -15.02 -5.43 -0.64
N ALA A 12 -15.91 -4.62 -1.25
CA ALA A 12 -16.78 -5.07 -2.35
C ALA A 12 -16.09 -5.18 -3.73
N ILE A 13 -14.87 -4.65 -3.90
CA ILE A 13 -14.13 -4.63 -5.16
C ILE A 13 -12.97 -5.64 -5.08
N PRO A 14 -12.84 -6.57 -6.05
CA PRO A 14 -11.72 -7.53 -6.10
C PRO A 14 -10.37 -6.81 -6.03
N LYS A 15 -9.46 -7.37 -5.22
CA LYS A 15 -8.09 -6.85 -5.05
C LYS A 15 -7.12 -7.47 -6.04
N ASP A 16 -7.53 -7.61 -7.30
CA ASP A 16 -6.71 -8.21 -8.37
C ASP A 16 -5.65 -7.26 -8.95
N GLY A 17 -5.57 -6.04 -8.41
CA GLY A 17 -4.61 -5.04 -8.88
C GLY A 17 -3.27 -5.11 -8.13
N PRO A 18 -2.11 -5.07 -8.83
CA PRO A 18 -0.78 -5.06 -8.21
C PRO A 18 -0.49 -3.81 -7.35
N SER A 19 -1.43 -2.84 -7.37
CA SER A 19 -1.31 -1.52 -6.75
C SER A 19 -1.19 -1.47 -5.22
N ALA A 20 -1.24 -2.62 -4.53
CA ALA A 20 -0.97 -2.76 -3.10
C ALA A 20 0.47 -3.19 -2.79
N GLY A 21 1.32 -3.35 -3.80
CA GLY A 21 2.70 -3.84 -3.67
C GLY A 21 3.52 -3.08 -2.63
N ILE A 22 3.50 -1.75 -2.67
CA ILE A 22 4.25 -0.92 -1.72
C ILE A 22 3.71 -1.01 -0.28
N ALA A 23 2.41 -1.24 -0.11
CA ALA A 23 1.80 -1.42 1.22
C ALA A 23 2.22 -2.74 1.86
N MET A 24 2.22 -3.82 1.06
CA MET A 24 2.70 -5.14 1.51
C MET A 24 4.20 -5.13 1.80
N PHE A 25 5.00 -4.47 0.96
CA PHE A 25 6.43 -4.31 1.22
C PHE A 25 6.69 -3.55 2.53
N THR A 26 6.00 -2.42 2.72
CA THR A 26 6.15 -1.58 3.92
C THR A 26 5.72 -2.32 5.19
N SER A 27 4.64 -3.12 5.14
CA SER A 27 4.19 -3.89 6.30
C SER A 27 5.20 -4.97 6.71
N LEU A 28 5.82 -5.66 5.75
CA LEU A 28 6.88 -6.63 6.01
C LEU A 28 8.14 -5.96 6.58
N VAL A 29 8.57 -4.83 6.00
CA VAL A 29 9.74 -4.08 6.50
C VAL A 29 9.49 -3.58 7.94
N SER A 30 8.29 -3.06 8.21
CA SER A 30 7.85 -2.67 9.55
C SER A 30 7.95 -3.83 10.55
N LEU A 31 7.40 -4.99 10.18
CA LEU A 31 7.43 -6.21 10.99
C LEU A 31 8.87 -6.68 11.28
N ILE A 32 9.73 -6.71 10.26
CA ILE A 32 11.12 -7.19 10.37
C ILE A 32 11.97 -6.23 11.22
N LEU A 33 11.77 -4.92 11.06
CA LEU A 33 12.54 -3.90 11.79
C LEU A 33 11.99 -3.56 13.18
N GLY A 34 10.78 -4.03 13.51
CA GLY A 34 10.07 -3.65 14.74
C GLY A 34 9.74 -2.15 14.81
N LYS A 35 9.56 -1.50 13.65
CA LYS A 35 9.32 -0.05 13.55
C LYS A 35 7.91 0.22 13.03
N PRO A 36 7.04 0.89 13.80
CA PRO A 36 5.66 1.12 13.39
C PRO A 36 5.59 2.01 12.14
N THR A 37 4.65 1.71 11.25
CA THR A 37 4.30 2.59 10.14
C THR A 37 3.53 3.81 10.61
N ARG A 38 3.61 4.89 9.86
CA ARG A 38 2.82 6.11 10.13
C ARG A 38 1.33 5.86 9.86
N PRO A 39 0.42 6.09 10.84
CA PRO A 39 -1.00 5.84 10.68
C PRO A 39 -1.72 6.92 9.84
N ASP A 40 -1.08 8.06 9.60
CA ASP A 40 -1.62 9.22 8.87
C ASP A 40 -1.22 9.24 7.38
N VAL A 41 -0.70 8.12 6.87
CA VAL A 41 -0.17 8.00 5.49
C VAL A 41 -0.90 6.88 4.74
N ALA A 42 -1.48 7.23 3.59
CA ALA A 42 -1.95 6.26 2.60
C ALA A 42 -0.91 6.07 1.49
N MET A 43 -0.93 4.92 0.81
CA MET A 43 -0.01 4.63 -0.28
C MET A 43 -0.62 3.71 -1.33
N THR A 44 -0.25 3.89 -2.60
CA THR A 44 -0.59 2.97 -3.69
C THR A 44 0.55 2.90 -4.70
N GLY A 45 0.78 1.74 -5.29
CA GLY A 45 1.86 1.52 -6.25
C GLY A 45 2.15 0.03 -6.42
N GLU A 46 2.44 -0.36 -7.64
CA GLU A 46 2.99 -1.68 -7.94
C GLU A 46 4.50 -1.65 -7.69
N ILE A 47 5.04 -2.67 -7.00
CA ILE A 47 6.46 -2.78 -6.70
C ILE A 47 7.10 -3.86 -7.57
N THR A 48 8.20 -3.53 -8.24
CA THR A 48 9.01 -4.51 -8.99
C THR A 48 10.01 -5.22 -8.06
N LEU A 49 10.57 -6.34 -8.52
CA LEU A 49 11.66 -7.04 -7.82
C LEU A 49 12.91 -6.16 -7.62
N ARG A 50 13.08 -5.10 -8.42
CA ARG A 50 14.20 -4.15 -8.30
C ARG A 50 13.87 -2.94 -7.43
N GLY A 51 12.68 -2.89 -6.83
CA GLY A 51 12.25 -1.79 -5.96
C GLY A 51 11.72 -0.56 -6.70
N LEU A 52 11.53 -0.62 -8.03
CA LEU A 52 10.83 0.44 -8.77
C LEU A 52 9.33 0.42 -8.45
N ILE A 53 8.73 1.62 -8.38
CA ILE A 53 7.30 1.79 -8.17
C ILE A 53 6.64 2.15 -9.50
N LEU A 54 5.76 1.28 -10.00
CA LEU A 54 5.09 1.44 -11.28
C LEU A 54 3.74 2.16 -11.13
N PRO A 55 3.29 2.88 -12.19
CA PRO A 55 1.99 3.53 -12.23
C PRO A 55 0.83 2.58 -11.99
N VAL A 56 -0.25 3.10 -11.41
CA VAL A 56 -1.46 2.32 -11.10
C VAL A 56 -2.71 3.07 -11.54
N GLY A 57 -3.74 2.33 -11.93
CA GLY A 57 -5.05 2.90 -12.24
C GLY A 57 -5.79 3.43 -11.01
N GLY A 58 -6.81 4.25 -11.27
CA GLY A 58 -7.77 4.70 -10.28
C GLY A 58 -7.22 5.70 -9.24
N LEU A 59 -6.24 6.52 -9.62
CA LEU A 59 -5.61 7.48 -8.69
C LEU A 59 -6.62 8.49 -8.14
N LYS A 60 -7.56 8.96 -8.97
CA LYS A 60 -8.58 9.93 -8.55
C LYS A 60 -9.46 9.35 -7.43
N GLU A 61 -9.93 8.12 -7.61
CA GLU A 61 -10.79 7.40 -6.67
C GLU A 61 -10.02 7.11 -5.37
N LYS A 62 -8.75 6.71 -5.47
CA LYS A 62 -7.88 6.43 -4.32
C LYS A 62 -7.57 7.68 -3.50
N ILE A 63 -7.27 8.80 -4.15
CA ILE A 63 -7.04 10.09 -3.49
C ILE A 63 -8.34 10.59 -2.84
N LEU A 64 -9.48 10.45 -3.52
CA LEU A 64 -10.77 10.83 -2.95
C LEU A 64 -11.11 9.98 -1.72
N ALA A 65 -10.87 8.67 -1.76
CA ALA A 65 -11.05 7.77 -0.62
C ALA A 65 -10.13 8.15 0.55
N ALA A 66 -8.85 8.44 0.29
CA ALA A 66 -7.91 8.90 1.32
C ALA A 66 -8.39 10.22 1.97
N LYS A 67 -8.86 11.16 1.14
CA LYS A 67 -9.44 12.43 1.63
C LYS A 67 -10.69 12.22 2.47
N GLN A 68 -11.61 11.34 2.06
CA GLN A 68 -12.81 10.99 2.82
C GLN A 68 -12.48 10.32 4.16
N ALA A 69 -11.40 9.53 4.20
CA ALA A 69 -10.86 8.94 5.43
C ALA A 69 -10.05 9.93 6.29
N GLY A 70 -9.96 11.21 5.91
CA GLY A 70 -9.22 12.24 6.66
C GLY A 70 -7.70 12.14 6.55
N ILE A 71 -7.17 11.32 5.64
CA ILE A 71 -5.73 11.13 5.42
C ILE A 71 -5.19 12.29 4.58
N LYS A 72 -4.18 12.99 5.12
CA LYS A 72 -3.58 14.18 4.49
C LYS A 72 -2.35 13.87 3.65
N THR A 73 -1.69 12.74 3.90
CA THR A 73 -0.46 12.35 3.20
C THR A 73 -0.71 11.09 2.38
N VAL A 74 -0.44 11.18 1.08
CA VAL A 74 -0.60 10.05 0.14
C VAL A 74 0.70 9.87 -0.64
N ILE A 75 1.23 8.64 -0.63
CA ILE A 75 2.37 8.24 -1.46
C ILE A 75 1.84 7.67 -2.77
N LEU A 76 2.32 8.22 -3.88
CA LEU A 76 1.91 7.86 -5.25
C LEU A 76 3.14 7.46 -6.08
N PRO A 77 2.96 6.64 -7.15
CA PRO A 77 4.01 6.43 -8.15
C PRO A 77 4.39 7.74 -8.85
N ILE A 78 5.65 7.82 -9.31
CA ILE A 78 6.15 8.91 -10.16
C ILE A 78 5.72 8.65 -11.61
#